data_AF-A0A485A9R9-F1
#
_entry.id   AF-A0A485A9R9-F1
#
_cell.length_a   1.000
_cell.length_b   1.000
_cell.length_c   1.000
_cell.angle_alpha   90.00
_cell.angle_beta   90.00
_cell.angle_gamma   90.00
#
_symmetry.space_group_name_H-M   'P 1'
#
loop_
_entity.id
_entity.type
_entity.pdbx_description
1 polymer ?
#
loop_
_entity_poly.entity_id
_entity_poly.type
_entity_poly.pdbx_seq_one_letter_code
_entity_poly.pdbx_strand_id
1 'polypeptide(L)'
;MSMLKMIFCGIDAERKRTFTMMIREGVATHAFNGELCVQPTWDSDSTRLFRTQFKMVSPKRISNPNNAGDTRNCRAGVRTNDGGAALGYYVSEDGYPGWMAQKWSYIPRELPGGRPSFIHVFEPLEDGQTRGANAFYSVMEQMKMLDTLQNTQLQSAIVKAMYAATIESELDTQTAMDFILGSDSKDQQSKMTGWLGEMASYYTAAPVRLGGAKVPHLMPGDSLNLQSAQDTDNGFSTFEQSLLRYISAGLGCVL
;
A
#
# COMPACT_ATOMS: atom_id res chain seq x y z
N MET A 1 19.70 14.72 -26.61
CA MET A 1 19.62 13.65 -25.58
C MET A 1 18.26 12.94 -25.59
N SER A 2 17.68 12.59 -26.75
CA SER A 2 16.38 11.91 -26.88
C SER A 2 16.44 10.61 -27.69
N MET A 3 17.55 10.35 -28.39
CA MET A 3 17.69 9.20 -29.29
C MET A 3 18.25 7.95 -28.60
N LEU A 4 19.00 8.11 -27.49
CA LEU A 4 19.62 6.97 -26.78
C LEU A 4 18.61 6.15 -25.94
N LYS A 5 17.48 6.73 -25.51
CA LYS A 5 16.44 5.99 -24.77
C LYS A 5 15.63 5.05 -25.68
N MET A 6 15.55 5.34 -26.98
CA MET A 6 14.78 4.54 -27.94
C MET A 6 15.49 3.24 -28.36
N ILE A 7 16.80 3.12 -28.15
CA ILE A 7 17.60 1.96 -28.60
C ILE A 7 17.33 0.71 -27.75
N PHE A 8 16.87 0.86 -26.50
CA PHE A 8 16.82 -0.25 -25.53
C PHE A 8 15.46 -0.94 -25.36
N CYS A 9 14.39 -0.46 -26.02
CA CYS A 9 13.04 -1.05 -25.91
C CYS A 9 12.68 -1.95 -27.12
N GLY A 10 13.67 -2.47 -27.85
CA GLY A 10 13.44 -3.24 -29.09
C GLY A 10 12.68 -4.56 -28.89
N ILE A 11 12.72 -5.12 -27.69
CA ILE A 11 12.10 -6.40 -27.32
C ILE A 11 10.65 -6.24 -26.84
N ASP A 12 10.28 -5.07 -26.30
CA ASP A 12 8.92 -4.79 -25.83
C ASP A 12 7.98 -4.47 -27.00
N ALA A 13 6.86 -5.17 -27.08
CA ALA A 13 5.83 -4.91 -28.08
C ALA A 13 5.23 -3.49 -27.92
N GLU A 14 5.13 -2.98 -26.69
CA GLU A 14 4.62 -1.63 -26.43
C GLU A 14 5.68 -0.53 -26.61
N ARG A 15 6.95 -0.89 -26.77
CA ARG A 15 8.10 0.02 -26.89
C ARG A 15 8.28 0.97 -25.70
N LYS A 16 7.77 0.60 -24.52
CA LYS A 16 7.86 1.42 -23.31
C LYS A 16 8.99 0.95 -22.39
N ARG A 17 9.29 -0.34 -22.40
CA ARG A 17 10.14 -0.99 -21.39
C ARG A 17 11.41 -1.55 -22.03
N THR A 18 12.52 -1.40 -21.31
CA THR A 18 13.74 -2.15 -21.59
C THR A 18 13.59 -3.59 -21.10
N PHE A 19 14.48 -4.49 -21.55
CA PHE A 19 14.48 -5.87 -21.08
C PHE A 19 14.54 -5.97 -19.54
N THR A 20 15.40 -5.18 -18.89
CA THR A 20 15.50 -5.14 -17.43
C THR A 20 14.23 -4.64 -16.74
N MET A 21 13.50 -3.71 -17.35
CA MET A 21 12.20 -3.26 -16.85
C MET A 21 11.14 -4.36 -16.98
N MET A 22 11.16 -5.14 -18.06
CA MET A 22 10.26 -6.28 -18.23
C MET A 22 10.52 -7.37 -17.18
N ILE A 23 11.79 -7.66 -16.88
CA ILE A 23 12.13 -8.61 -15.80
C ILE A 23 11.65 -8.08 -14.44
N ARG A 24 11.87 -6.80 -14.14
CA ARG A 24 11.37 -6.18 -12.91
C ARG A 24 9.84 -6.25 -12.79
N GLU A 25 9.13 -5.95 -13.87
CA GLU A 25 7.66 -6.07 -13.93
C GLU A 25 7.22 -7.53 -13.76
N GLY A 26 7.95 -8.47 -14.37
CA GLY A 26 7.68 -9.90 -14.26
C GLY A 26 7.77 -10.41 -12.83
N VAL A 27 8.89 -10.11 -12.15
CA VAL A 27 9.10 -10.47 -10.74
C VAL A 27 8.07 -9.79 -9.83
N ALA A 28 7.81 -8.50 -10.03
CA ALA A 28 6.82 -7.78 -9.23
C ALA A 28 5.41 -8.37 -9.42
N THR A 29 5.01 -8.65 -10.66
CA THR A 29 3.68 -9.23 -10.95
C THR A 29 3.57 -10.65 -10.38
N HIS A 30 4.60 -11.48 -10.54
CA HIS A 30 4.61 -12.82 -9.96
C HIS A 30 4.51 -12.76 -8.43
N ALA A 31 5.24 -11.85 -7.79
CA ALA A 31 5.16 -11.65 -6.35
C ALA A 31 3.74 -11.22 -5.92
N PHE A 32 3.18 -10.16 -6.53
CA PHE A 32 1.88 -9.59 -6.09
C PHE A 32 0.64 -10.39 -6.54
N ASN A 33 0.70 -11.09 -7.65
CA ASN A 33 -0.43 -11.82 -8.21
C ASN A 33 -0.28 -13.34 -8.08
N GLY A 34 0.92 -13.85 -7.75
CA GLY A 34 1.24 -15.28 -7.77
C GLY A 34 1.55 -15.84 -9.16
N GLU A 35 1.52 -14.99 -10.20
CA GLU A 35 1.70 -15.44 -11.58
C GLU A 35 2.16 -14.31 -12.50
N LEU A 36 2.77 -14.71 -13.62
CA LEU A 36 3.25 -13.84 -14.69
C LEU A 36 2.71 -14.34 -16.03
N CYS A 37 2.17 -13.42 -16.83
CA CYS A 37 1.67 -13.71 -18.16
C CYS A 37 2.37 -12.84 -19.21
N VAL A 38 2.90 -13.47 -20.25
CA VAL A 38 3.61 -12.80 -21.34
C VAL A 38 3.17 -13.41 -22.66
N GLN A 39 2.84 -12.56 -23.63
CA GLN A 39 2.51 -12.98 -24.98
C GLN A 39 3.68 -12.67 -25.92
N PRO A 40 4.41 -13.69 -26.41
CA PRO A 40 5.32 -13.52 -27.53
C PRO A 40 4.54 -13.09 -28.78
N THR A 41 4.95 -11.99 -29.40
CA THR A 41 4.39 -11.49 -30.66
C THR A 41 5.46 -11.48 -31.74
N TRP A 42 5.04 -11.57 -32.99
CA TRP A 42 5.93 -11.48 -34.15
C TRP A 42 5.51 -10.29 -35.00
N ASP A 43 6.45 -9.37 -35.21
CA ASP A 43 6.26 -8.16 -36.00
C ASP A 43 7.01 -8.34 -37.32
N SER A 44 6.29 -8.71 -38.39
CA SER A 44 6.86 -8.97 -39.72
C SER A 44 7.40 -7.72 -40.39
N ASP A 45 6.81 -6.57 -40.06
CA ASP A 45 7.02 -5.29 -40.74
C ASP A 45 8.04 -4.42 -39.99
N SER A 46 8.57 -4.94 -38.87
CA SER A 46 9.58 -4.27 -38.08
C SER A 46 10.95 -4.26 -38.75
N THR A 47 11.56 -3.07 -38.77
CA THR A 47 13.00 -2.88 -39.01
C THR A 47 13.85 -3.09 -37.75
N ARG A 48 13.25 -3.59 -36.67
CA ARG A 48 13.92 -3.82 -35.38
C ARG A 48 14.90 -5.00 -35.47
N LEU A 49 15.90 -4.97 -34.57
CA LEU A 49 16.89 -6.03 -34.43
C LEU A 49 16.26 -7.42 -34.19
N PHE A 50 15.17 -7.46 -33.42
CA PHE A 50 14.40 -8.67 -33.14
C PHE A 50 12.97 -8.51 -33.65
N ARG A 51 12.54 -9.46 -34.50
CA ARG A 51 11.14 -9.57 -34.96
C ARG A 51 10.23 -10.22 -33.91
N THR A 52 10.79 -11.10 -33.08
CA THR A 52 10.11 -11.59 -31.88
C THR A 52 10.13 -10.51 -30.81
N GLN A 53 8.94 -10.12 -30.38
CA GLN A 53 8.70 -9.17 -29.30
C GLN A 53 7.91 -9.87 -28.19
N PHE A 54 7.88 -9.26 -27.03
CA PHE A 54 7.13 -9.75 -25.88
C PHE A 54 6.19 -8.66 -25.40
N LYS A 55 4.93 -9.01 -25.22
CA LYS A 55 3.90 -8.16 -24.63
C LYS A 55 3.61 -8.67 -23.23
N MET A 56 3.84 -7.83 -22.22
CA MET A 56 3.43 -8.14 -20.86
C MET A 56 1.91 -8.11 -20.78
N VAL A 57 1.30 -9.19 -20.32
CA VAL A 57 -0.16 -9.30 -20.16
C VAL A 57 -0.45 -9.30 -18.68
N SER A 58 -1.25 -8.33 -18.22
CA SER A 58 -1.69 -8.35 -16.82
C SER A 58 -2.56 -9.58 -16.57
N PRO A 59 -2.30 -10.39 -15.52
CA PRO A 59 -3.13 -11.54 -15.20
C PRO A 59 -4.59 -11.15 -14.92
N LYS A 60 -4.85 -9.90 -14.50
CA LYS A 60 -6.19 -9.35 -14.29
C LYS A 60 -7.03 -9.26 -15.57
N ARG A 61 -6.40 -9.32 -16.74
CA ARG A 61 -7.08 -9.34 -18.05
C ARG A 61 -7.49 -10.74 -18.48
N ILE A 62 -7.02 -11.78 -17.79
CA ILE A 62 -7.34 -13.17 -18.09
C ILE A 62 -8.60 -13.53 -17.31
N SER A 63 -9.70 -13.68 -18.02
CA SER A 63 -10.99 -14.06 -17.45
C SER A 63 -11.81 -14.86 -18.45
N ASN A 64 -12.83 -15.56 -17.96
CA ASN A 64 -13.72 -16.31 -18.84
C ASN A 64 -14.44 -15.35 -19.80
N PRO A 65 -14.64 -15.75 -21.07
CA PRO A 65 -15.35 -14.94 -22.04
C PRO A 65 -16.76 -14.63 -21.54
N ASN A 66 -17.22 -13.40 -21.76
CA ASN A 66 -18.50 -12.87 -21.27
C ASN A 66 -18.66 -12.93 -19.74
N ASN A 67 -17.55 -13.02 -18.99
CA ASN A 67 -17.57 -13.24 -17.55
C ASN A 67 -18.41 -14.46 -17.14
N ALA A 68 -18.46 -15.48 -17.98
CA ALA A 68 -19.16 -16.73 -17.69
C ALA A 68 -18.54 -17.45 -16.48
N GLY A 69 -19.36 -18.24 -15.78
CA GLY A 69 -18.89 -19.10 -14.70
C GLY A 69 -17.90 -20.16 -15.18
N ASP A 70 -17.12 -20.70 -14.25
CA ASP A 70 -16.15 -21.74 -14.55
C ASP A 70 -16.82 -23.04 -15.01
N THR A 71 -16.22 -23.67 -16.00
CA THR A 71 -16.64 -24.95 -16.57
C THR A 71 -15.52 -25.96 -16.48
N ARG A 72 -15.80 -27.23 -16.80
CA ARG A 72 -14.77 -28.29 -16.82
C ARG A 72 -13.59 -27.95 -17.74
N ASN A 73 -13.86 -27.29 -18.87
CA ASN A 73 -12.88 -27.05 -19.93
C ASN A 73 -12.39 -25.59 -20.00
N CYS A 74 -12.92 -24.71 -19.15
CA CYS A 74 -12.49 -23.31 -19.06
C CYS A 74 -12.66 -22.83 -17.62
N ARG A 75 -11.55 -22.51 -16.96
CA ARG A 75 -11.52 -22.02 -15.57
C ARG A 75 -10.64 -20.78 -15.46
N ALA A 76 -11.18 -19.72 -14.86
CA ALA A 76 -10.47 -18.46 -14.62
C ALA A 76 -9.74 -17.91 -15.87
N GLY A 77 -10.37 -18.03 -17.04
CA GLY A 77 -9.86 -17.58 -18.34
C GLY A 77 -8.84 -18.52 -19.01
N VAL A 78 -8.56 -19.68 -18.41
CA VAL A 78 -7.67 -20.71 -18.99
C VAL A 78 -8.51 -21.85 -19.54
N ARG A 79 -8.35 -22.14 -20.83
CA ARG A 79 -8.95 -23.32 -21.45
C ARG A 79 -8.07 -24.54 -21.18
N THR A 80 -8.65 -25.60 -20.65
CA THR A 80 -7.93 -26.83 -20.26
C THR A 80 -8.39 -28.02 -21.09
N ASN A 81 -7.52 -29.03 -21.23
CA ASN A 81 -7.91 -30.35 -21.74
C ASN A 81 -8.41 -31.26 -20.60
N ASP A 82 -8.83 -32.48 -20.94
CA ASP A 82 -9.29 -33.47 -19.95
C ASP A 82 -8.22 -33.90 -18.93
N GLY A 83 -6.94 -33.72 -19.27
CA GLY A 83 -5.81 -33.95 -18.37
C GLY A 83 -5.36 -32.73 -17.57
N GLY A 84 -6.11 -31.61 -17.61
CA GLY A 84 -5.78 -30.39 -16.87
C GLY A 84 -4.72 -29.48 -17.51
N ALA A 85 -4.14 -29.86 -18.65
CA ALA A 85 -3.16 -29.03 -19.34
C ALA A 85 -3.82 -27.83 -20.03
N ALA A 86 -3.19 -26.66 -19.90
CA ALA A 86 -3.67 -25.42 -20.53
C ALA A 86 -3.50 -25.46 -22.06
N LEU A 87 -4.61 -25.36 -22.79
CA LEU A 87 -4.67 -25.25 -24.25
C LEU A 87 -4.50 -23.80 -24.73
N GLY A 88 -4.94 -22.84 -23.93
CA GLY A 88 -4.88 -21.42 -24.26
C GLY A 88 -5.59 -20.54 -23.25
N TYR A 89 -5.56 -19.25 -23.51
CA TYR A 89 -5.94 -18.21 -22.57
C TYR A 89 -6.90 -17.23 -23.24
N TYR A 90 -7.94 -16.83 -22.52
CA TYR A 90 -8.85 -15.77 -22.91
C TYR A 90 -8.37 -14.46 -22.29
N VAL A 91 -7.90 -13.54 -23.14
CA VAL A 91 -7.41 -12.23 -22.71
C VAL A 91 -8.41 -11.17 -23.15
N SER A 92 -8.96 -10.45 -22.17
CA SER A 92 -9.79 -9.27 -22.43
C SER A 92 -8.97 -8.19 -23.14
N GLU A 93 -9.45 -7.74 -24.30
CA GLU A 93 -8.86 -6.70 -25.14
C GLU A 93 -8.96 -5.31 -24.47
N ASP A 94 -9.84 -5.16 -23.48
CA ASP A 94 -10.17 -3.87 -22.90
C ASP A 94 -8.97 -3.23 -22.17
N GLY A 95 -8.86 -1.91 -22.34
CA GLY A 95 -7.92 -1.08 -21.62
C GLY A 95 -8.45 -0.84 -20.21
N TYR A 96 -7.59 -0.93 -19.21
CA TYR A 96 -7.96 -0.48 -17.88
C TYR A 96 -8.25 1.05 -17.89
N PRO A 97 -9.38 1.56 -17.34
CA PRO A 97 -10.53 0.87 -16.74
C PRO A 97 -11.70 0.67 -17.74
N GLY A 98 -12.36 -0.50 -17.66
CA GLY A 98 -13.31 -1.00 -18.66
C GLY A 98 -14.74 -0.49 -18.50
N TRP A 99 -15.11 0.51 -19.32
CA TRP A 99 -16.46 1.06 -19.43
C TRP A 99 -17.18 0.63 -20.72
N MET A 100 -16.55 -0.22 -21.54
CA MET A 100 -17.09 -0.69 -22.82
C MET A 100 -17.33 -2.19 -22.83
N ALA A 101 -18.06 -2.67 -23.86
CA ALA A 101 -18.28 -4.09 -24.09
C ALA A 101 -16.93 -4.81 -24.16
N GLN A 102 -16.65 -5.62 -23.14
CA GLN A 102 -15.41 -6.37 -23.05
C GLN A 102 -15.39 -7.40 -24.18
N LYS A 103 -14.32 -7.37 -24.98
CA LYS A 103 -14.06 -8.37 -26.01
C LYS A 103 -12.92 -9.25 -25.53
N TRP A 104 -13.09 -10.57 -25.60
CA TRP A 104 -12.03 -11.52 -25.27
C TRP A 104 -11.40 -12.06 -26.54
N SER A 105 -10.08 -12.08 -26.56
CA SER A 105 -9.28 -12.73 -27.59
C SER A 105 -8.78 -14.06 -27.05
N TYR A 106 -8.96 -15.14 -27.81
CA TYR A 106 -8.38 -16.43 -27.47
C TYR A 106 -6.96 -16.50 -28.03
N ILE A 107 -5.99 -16.76 -27.15
CA ILE A 107 -4.59 -16.95 -27.52
C ILE A 107 -4.22 -18.40 -27.16
N PRO A 108 -3.84 -19.23 -28.14
CA PRO A 108 -3.41 -20.59 -27.83
C PRO A 108 -2.11 -20.55 -27.02
N ARG A 109 -1.86 -21.58 -26.21
CA ARG A 109 -0.57 -21.72 -25.48
C ARG A 109 0.59 -21.85 -26.46
N GLU A 110 0.41 -22.70 -27.46
CA GLU A 110 1.37 -22.97 -28.53
C GLU A 110 0.72 -22.79 -29.91
N LEU A 111 1.46 -22.21 -30.84
CA LEU A 111 1.08 -22.14 -32.25
C LEU A 111 1.21 -23.52 -32.91
N PRO A 112 0.58 -23.75 -34.08
CA PRO A 112 0.65 -25.03 -34.79
C PRO A 112 2.07 -25.57 -35.05
N GLY A 113 3.08 -24.68 -35.07
CA GLY A 113 4.49 -25.06 -35.21
C GLY A 113 5.22 -25.36 -33.89
N GLY A 114 4.51 -25.52 -32.76
CA GLY A 114 5.09 -25.77 -31.43
C GLY A 114 5.73 -24.54 -30.77
N ARG A 115 5.70 -23.38 -31.42
CA ARG A 115 6.21 -22.13 -30.83
C ARG A 115 5.26 -21.65 -29.73
N PRO A 116 5.75 -21.33 -28.52
CA PRO A 116 4.91 -20.75 -27.47
C PRO A 116 4.37 -19.38 -27.92
N SER A 117 3.04 -19.24 -27.92
CA SER A 117 2.32 -17.97 -28.15
C SER A 117 1.81 -17.34 -26.87
N PHE A 118 1.80 -18.09 -25.76
CA PHE A 118 1.49 -17.55 -24.45
C PHE A 118 2.38 -18.23 -23.39
N ILE A 119 3.05 -17.41 -22.61
CA ILE A 119 3.91 -17.84 -21.51
C ILE A 119 3.19 -17.48 -20.21
N HIS A 120 2.84 -18.50 -19.45
CA HIS A 120 2.24 -18.37 -18.13
C HIS A 120 3.16 -19.05 -17.12
N VAL A 121 3.69 -18.25 -16.20
CA VAL A 121 4.61 -18.71 -15.15
C VAL A 121 3.89 -18.55 -13.82
N PHE A 122 3.70 -19.67 -13.13
CA PHE A 122 3.18 -19.73 -11.77
C PHE A 122 3.60 -21.05 -11.12
N GLU A 123 3.56 -21.08 -9.79
CA GLU A 123 3.83 -22.29 -9.00
C GLU A 123 2.49 -22.92 -8.56
N PRO A 124 2.11 -24.10 -9.07
CA PRO A 124 0.90 -24.78 -8.64
C PRO A 124 1.07 -25.39 -7.24
N LEU A 125 0.11 -25.14 -6.35
CA LEU A 125 0.05 -25.69 -5.00
C LEU A 125 -0.97 -26.84 -4.90
N GLU A 126 -2.03 -26.78 -5.71
CA GLU A 126 -3.14 -27.73 -5.68
C GLU A 126 -3.39 -28.36 -7.06
N ASP A 127 -3.97 -29.57 -7.07
CA ASP A 127 -4.39 -30.23 -8.30
C ASP A 127 -5.54 -29.47 -8.97
N GLY A 128 -5.53 -29.40 -10.30
CA GLY A 128 -6.53 -28.66 -11.08
C GLY A 128 -6.45 -27.13 -10.96
N GLN A 129 -5.43 -26.59 -10.29
CA GLN A 129 -5.17 -25.16 -10.20
C GLN A 129 -4.75 -24.60 -11.56
N THR A 130 -5.54 -23.67 -12.12
CA THR A 130 -5.26 -23.06 -13.44
C THR A 130 -4.55 -21.71 -13.36
N ARG A 131 -4.44 -21.11 -12.17
CA ARG A 131 -3.91 -19.76 -11.95
C ARG A 131 -3.05 -19.71 -10.70
N GLY A 132 -2.03 -18.86 -10.70
CA GLY A 132 -1.21 -18.64 -9.51
C GLY A 132 -2.00 -17.97 -8.40
N ALA A 133 -1.66 -18.31 -7.16
CA ALA A 133 -2.17 -17.64 -5.97
C ALA A 133 -1.06 -16.77 -5.37
N ASN A 134 -1.42 -15.58 -4.91
CA ASN A 134 -0.45 -14.70 -4.29
C ASN A 134 0.02 -15.28 -2.93
N ALA A 135 1.32 -15.53 -2.80
CA ALA A 135 1.94 -16.00 -1.56
C ALA A 135 1.72 -15.04 -0.36
N PHE A 136 1.58 -13.74 -0.63
CA PHE A 136 1.34 -12.70 0.37
C PHE A 136 -0.06 -12.72 1.00
N TYR A 137 -1.00 -13.54 0.51
CA TYR A 137 -2.34 -13.60 1.12
C TYR A 137 -2.30 -13.99 2.61
N SER A 138 -1.37 -14.86 2.99
CA SER A 138 -1.22 -15.35 4.37
C SER A 138 -0.77 -14.29 5.38
N VAL A 139 -0.09 -13.23 4.92
CA VAL A 139 0.50 -12.17 5.75
C VAL A 139 -0.20 -10.82 5.61
N MET A 140 -1.21 -10.72 4.74
CA MET A 140 -1.86 -9.45 4.41
C MET A 140 -2.59 -8.85 5.63
N GLU A 141 -3.19 -9.68 6.46
CA GLU A 141 -3.87 -9.24 7.68
C GLU A 141 -2.86 -8.64 8.68
N GLN A 142 -1.71 -9.29 8.83
CA GLN A 142 -0.63 -8.89 9.72
C GLN A 142 0.03 -7.58 9.22
N MET A 143 0.20 -7.41 7.91
CA MET A 143 0.64 -6.15 7.32
C MET A 143 -0.34 -5.00 7.62
N LYS A 144 -1.64 -5.24 7.54
CA LYS A 144 -2.66 -4.23 7.86
C LYS A 144 -2.68 -3.88 9.36
N MET A 145 -2.46 -4.87 10.22
CA MET A 145 -2.32 -4.66 11.66
C MET A 145 -1.10 -3.79 11.97
N LEU A 146 0.05 -4.04 11.33
CA LEU A 146 1.27 -3.24 11.49
C LEU A 146 1.04 -1.77 11.12
N ASP A 147 0.41 -1.50 9.96
CA ASP A 147 0.09 -0.13 9.53
C ASP A 147 -0.85 0.57 10.53
N THR A 148 -1.85 -0.14 11.04
CA THR A 148 -2.78 0.41 12.05
C THR A 148 -2.05 0.74 13.35
N LEU A 149 -1.17 -0.16 13.82
CA LEU A 149 -0.37 0.03 15.03
C LEU A 149 0.53 1.26 14.92
N GLN A 150 1.27 1.38 13.81
CA GLN A 150 2.13 2.54 13.55
C GLN A 150 1.34 3.86 13.56
N ASN A 151 0.17 3.88 12.92
CA ASN A 151 -0.72 5.04 12.92
C ASN A 151 -1.23 5.40 14.34
N THR A 152 -1.66 4.42 15.13
CA THR A 152 -2.12 4.65 16.52
C THR A 152 -1.00 5.12 17.45
N GLN A 153 0.22 4.61 17.26
CA GLN A 153 1.38 5.03 18.03
C GLN A 153 1.78 6.47 17.70
N LEU A 154 1.77 6.84 16.42
CA LEU A 154 2.02 8.21 15.99
C LEU A 154 0.96 9.17 16.56
N GLN A 155 -0.31 8.77 16.54
CA GLN A 155 -1.39 9.57 17.17
C GLN A 155 -1.22 9.70 18.68
N SER A 156 -0.88 8.62 19.37
CA SER A 156 -0.64 8.62 20.82
C SER A 156 0.55 9.51 21.19
N ALA A 157 1.62 9.49 20.39
CA ALA A 157 2.78 10.35 20.58
C ALA A 157 2.42 11.83 20.40
N ILE A 158 1.62 12.17 19.38
CA ILE A 158 1.12 13.54 19.19
C ILE A 158 0.28 13.99 20.39
N VAL A 159 -0.67 13.15 20.84
CA VAL A 159 -1.53 13.47 21.98
C VAL A 159 -0.71 13.63 23.26
N LYS A 160 0.24 12.73 23.54
CA LYS A 160 1.17 12.87 24.68
C LYS A 160 2.01 14.15 24.60
N ALA A 161 2.52 14.49 23.42
CA ALA A 161 3.28 15.72 23.21
C ALA A 161 2.41 16.98 23.40
N MET A 162 1.15 16.93 22.95
CA MET A 162 0.18 18.00 23.19
C MET A 162 -0.15 18.14 24.68
N TYR A 163 -0.43 17.03 25.38
CA TYR A 163 -0.73 17.06 26.81
C TYR A 163 0.47 17.54 27.64
N ALA A 164 1.68 17.09 27.33
CA ALA A 164 2.90 17.59 27.96
C ALA A 164 3.06 19.10 27.74
N ALA A 165 2.88 19.58 26.51
CA ALA A 165 2.92 21.01 26.19
C ALA A 165 1.81 21.82 26.90
N THR A 166 0.64 21.22 27.18
CA THR A 166 -0.46 21.90 27.90
C THR A 166 -0.31 21.86 29.42
N ILE A 167 0.16 20.76 30.00
CA ILE A 167 0.31 20.62 31.46
C ILE A 167 1.53 21.39 31.95
N GLU A 168 2.56 21.55 31.11
CA GLU A 168 3.70 22.44 31.38
C GLU A 168 3.35 23.93 31.20
N SER A 169 2.16 24.26 30.69
CA SER A 169 1.63 25.63 30.60
C SER A 169 0.50 25.82 31.62
N GLU A 170 0.91 26.22 32.83
CA GLU A 170 0.09 26.51 34.02
C GLU A 170 -0.82 25.39 34.55
N LEU A 171 -0.36 24.74 35.62
CA LEU A 171 -1.07 24.78 36.90
C LEU A 171 -0.06 24.49 38.02
N ASP A 172 0.12 25.46 38.92
CA ASP A 172 0.63 25.15 40.25
C ASP A 172 -0.26 24.04 40.82
N THR A 173 0.32 22.88 41.08
CA THR A 173 -0.38 21.65 41.48
C THR A 173 -1.33 21.87 42.67
N GLN A 174 -1.15 22.97 43.43
CA GLN A 174 -2.03 23.40 44.50
C GLN A 174 -3.36 24.01 44.02
N THR A 175 -3.37 24.83 42.95
CA THR A 175 -4.61 25.46 42.43
C THR A 175 -5.46 24.51 41.59
N ALA A 176 -4.87 23.46 41.01
CA ALA A 176 -5.61 22.40 40.32
C ALA A 176 -6.44 21.53 41.29
N MET A 177 -5.89 21.27 42.48
CA MET A 177 -6.58 20.49 43.52
C MET A 177 -7.71 21.30 44.17
N ASP A 178 -7.55 22.60 44.37
CA ASP A 178 -8.63 23.49 44.85
C ASP A 178 -9.74 23.70 43.81
N PHE A 179 -9.42 23.63 42.51
CA PHE A 179 -10.41 23.73 41.43
C PHE A 179 -11.30 22.47 41.29
N ILE A 180 -10.78 21.28 41.63
CA ILE A 180 -11.53 20.02 41.62
C ILE A 180 -12.37 19.84 42.90
N LEU A 181 -11.93 20.39 44.03
CA LEU A 181 -12.54 20.16 45.36
C LEU A 181 -13.55 21.23 45.81
N GLY A 182 -13.96 22.17 44.94
CA GLY A 182 -15.17 22.98 45.12
C GLY A 182 -15.29 23.68 46.48
N SER A 183 -14.53 24.76 46.70
CA SER A 183 -14.72 25.61 47.89
C SER A 183 -15.65 26.79 47.61
N ASP A 184 -16.75 26.81 48.37
CA ASP A 184 -17.89 27.73 48.33
C ASP A 184 -17.52 29.15 48.77
N SER A 185 -17.37 30.10 47.82
CA SER A 185 -17.43 31.53 48.13
C SER A 185 -17.78 32.40 46.91
N LYS A 186 -18.94 33.07 47.00
CA LYS A 186 -19.62 33.80 45.90
C LYS A 186 -18.95 35.11 45.45
N ASP A 187 -17.89 35.58 46.12
CA ASP A 187 -17.22 36.85 45.79
C ASP A 187 -16.01 36.70 44.83
N GLN A 188 -15.53 35.48 44.58
CA GLN A 188 -14.43 35.20 43.64
C GLN A 188 -14.89 35.08 42.17
N GLN A 189 -16.21 34.94 41.95
CA GLN A 189 -16.79 34.66 40.63
C GLN A 189 -16.71 35.86 39.65
N SER A 190 -16.70 37.11 40.17
CA SER A 190 -16.65 38.31 39.32
C SER A 190 -15.25 38.64 38.80
N LYS A 191 -14.21 38.39 39.62
CA LYS A 191 -12.79 38.51 39.20
C LYS A 191 -12.38 37.35 38.28
N MET A 192 -12.95 36.18 38.49
CA MET A 192 -12.76 35.00 37.64
C MET A 192 -13.32 35.20 36.22
N THR A 193 -14.43 35.93 36.07
CA THR A 193 -15.03 36.22 34.75
C THR A 193 -14.20 37.23 33.94
N GLY A 194 -13.59 38.22 34.61
CA GLY A 194 -12.71 39.21 33.95
C GLY A 194 -11.40 38.60 33.45
N TRP A 195 -10.77 37.76 34.28
CA TRP A 195 -9.55 37.05 33.91
C TRP A 195 -9.78 36.01 32.80
N LEU A 196 -10.90 35.27 32.84
CA LEU A 196 -11.32 34.37 31.74
C LEU A 196 -11.58 35.12 30.43
N GLY A 197 -12.11 36.35 30.49
CA GLY A 197 -12.37 37.19 29.31
C GLY A 197 -11.09 37.74 28.66
N GLU A 198 -10.10 38.10 29.47
CA GLU A 198 -8.79 38.58 29.01
C GLU A 198 -7.90 37.44 28.52
N MET A 199 -8.02 36.26 29.14
CA MET A 199 -7.35 35.04 28.69
C MET A 199 -7.93 34.50 27.38
N ALA A 200 -9.26 34.55 27.22
CA ALA A 200 -9.92 34.15 25.97
C ALA A 200 -9.56 35.05 24.78
N SER A 201 -9.37 36.36 25.00
CA SER A 201 -8.96 37.29 23.93
C SER A 201 -7.48 37.10 23.54
N TYR A 202 -6.63 36.76 24.51
CA TYR A 202 -5.21 36.48 24.25
C TYR A 202 -4.99 35.17 23.47
N TYR A 203 -5.70 34.09 23.81
CA TYR A 203 -5.60 32.79 23.12
C TYR A 203 -6.33 32.71 21.77
N THR A 204 -7.20 33.68 21.45
CA THR A 204 -7.86 33.79 20.14
C THR A 204 -7.08 34.64 19.14
N ALA A 205 -6.21 35.54 19.58
CA ALA A 205 -5.57 36.54 18.72
C ALA A 205 -4.28 36.10 18.00
N ALA A 206 -3.64 34.98 18.35
CA ALA A 206 -2.37 34.58 17.73
C ALA A 206 -2.29 33.09 17.34
N PRO A 207 -2.66 32.72 16.09
CA PRO A 207 -2.43 31.37 15.58
C PRO A 207 -0.99 31.26 15.03
N VAL A 208 0.00 31.08 15.90
CA VAL A 208 1.35 30.71 15.42
C VAL A 208 1.40 29.20 15.21
N ARG A 209 1.50 28.81 13.93
CA ARG A 209 1.59 27.41 13.49
C ARG A 209 3.05 27.06 13.27
N LEU A 210 3.58 26.12 14.04
CA LEU A 210 4.81 25.40 13.72
C LEU A 210 4.46 23.92 13.59
N GLY A 211 4.60 23.37 12.38
CA GLY A 211 4.38 21.95 12.10
C GLY A 211 2.93 21.44 12.19
N GLY A 212 1.92 22.32 12.25
CA GLY A 212 0.50 21.93 12.22
C GLY A 212 -0.16 21.72 13.59
N ALA A 213 0.60 21.75 14.69
CA ALA A 213 0.07 21.80 16.05
C ALA A 213 -0.01 23.26 16.54
N LYS A 214 -1.10 23.60 17.23
CA LYS A 214 -1.33 24.93 17.81
C LYS A 214 -0.46 25.06 19.06
N VAL A 215 0.59 25.87 19.00
CA VAL A 215 1.45 26.19 20.16
C VAL A 215 0.95 27.52 20.74
N PRO A 216 0.37 27.55 21.96
CA PRO A 216 0.06 28.80 22.62
C PRO A 216 1.36 29.54 22.99
N HIS A 217 1.40 30.86 22.80
CA HIS A 217 2.56 31.68 23.17
C HIS A 217 2.57 31.90 24.69
N LEU A 218 3.71 31.62 25.32
CA LEU A 218 3.95 31.78 26.76
C LEU A 218 4.10 33.27 27.13
N MET A 219 3.71 33.64 28.35
CA MET A 219 3.83 35.00 28.86
C MET A 219 5.26 35.26 29.38
N PRO A 220 5.79 36.50 29.33
CA PRO A 220 7.16 36.76 29.77
C PRO A 220 7.36 36.45 31.27
N GLY A 221 8.12 35.39 31.57
CA GLY A 221 8.38 34.92 32.94
C GLY A 221 8.58 33.40 33.07
N ASP A 222 8.17 32.63 32.06
CA ASP A 222 8.18 31.16 32.11
C ASP A 222 9.55 30.54 31.81
N SER A 223 9.97 29.57 32.63
CA SER A 223 11.19 28.78 32.41
C SER A 223 10.86 27.41 31.80
N LEU A 224 11.44 27.15 30.63
CA LEU A 224 11.33 25.89 29.89
C LEU A 224 12.17 24.80 30.55
N ASN A 225 11.56 23.73 31.06
CA ASN A 225 12.29 22.53 31.45
C ASN A 225 11.61 21.28 30.89
N LEU A 226 12.20 20.71 29.84
CA LEU A 226 11.66 19.59 29.08
C LEU A 226 11.72 18.31 29.92
N GLN A 227 10.61 17.90 30.53
CA GLN A 227 10.48 16.55 31.09
C GLN A 227 10.20 15.59 29.94
N SER A 228 11.25 14.88 29.48
CA SER A 228 11.08 13.82 28.49
C SER A 228 10.07 12.81 29.02
N ALA A 229 8.96 12.60 28.31
CA ALA A 229 7.96 11.59 28.63
C ALA A 229 8.64 10.21 28.75
N GLN A 230 8.99 9.84 29.98
CA GLN A 230 9.56 8.55 30.32
C GLN A 230 8.41 7.55 30.30
N ASP A 231 8.25 6.90 29.14
CA ASP A 231 7.72 5.54 28.95
C ASP A 231 7.60 5.28 27.44
N THR A 232 8.72 5.35 26.73
CA THR A 232 8.76 5.30 25.26
C THR A 232 9.01 3.91 24.66
N ASP A 233 9.11 2.83 25.46
CA ASP A 233 9.35 1.49 24.91
C ASP A 233 8.74 0.33 25.74
N ASN A 234 7.44 0.41 26.06
CA ASN A 234 6.69 -0.68 26.73
C ASN A 234 6.46 -1.89 25.78
N GLY A 235 7.54 -2.53 25.34
CA GLY A 235 7.47 -3.75 24.52
C GLY A 235 6.94 -3.54 23.09
N PHE A 236 6.71 -2.28 22.67
CA PHE A 236 6.29 -1.96 21.31
C PHE A 236 7.33 -2.42 20.29
N SER A 237 8.60 -2.13 20.53
CA SER A 237 9.71 -2.58 19.67
C SER A 237 9.79 -4.11 19.58
N THR A 238 9.59 -4.83 20.70
CA THR A 238 9.59 -6.30 20.71
C THR A 238 8.37 -6.90 19.99
N PHE A 239 7.20 -6.27 20.12
CA PHE A 239 5.99 -6.68 19.42
C PHE A 239 6.07 -6.39 17.93
N GLU A 240 6.52 -5.20 17.53
CA GLU A 240 6.79 -4.83 16.14
C GLU A 240 7.81 -5.77 15.51
N GLN A 241 8.91 -6.08 16.20
CA GLN A 241 9.89 -7.08 15.74
C GLN A 241 9.26 -8.46 15.55
N SER A 242 8.38 -8.89 16.46
CA SER A 242 7.69 -10.19 16.32
C SER A 242 6.75 -10.20 15.09
N LEU A 243 6.06 -9.10 14.83
CA LEU A 243 5.17 -8.94 13.69
C LEU A 243 5.95 -8.88 12.37
N LEU A 244 7.06 -8.14 12.34
CA LEU A 244 7.98 -8.08 11.20
C LEU A 244 8.61 -9.45 10.91
N ARG A 245 9.00 -10.21 11.94
CA ARG A 245 9.50 -11.58 11.77
C ARG A 245 8.44 -12.50 11.19
N TYR A 246 7.20 -12.42 11.68
CA TYR A 246 6.10 -13.21 11.14
C TYR A 246 5.82 -12.87 9.67
N ILE A 247 5.82 -11.59 9.33
CA ILE A 247 5.71 -11.13 7.94
C ILE A 247 6.87 -11.72 7.11
N SER A 248 8.12 -11.55 7.56
CA SER A 248 9.29 -12.06 6.83
C SER A 248 9.26 -13.56 6.59
N ALA A 249 8.83 -14.35 7.59
CA ALA A 249 8.67 -15.79 7.47
C ALA A 249 7.62 -16.15 6.41
N GLY A 250 6.48 -15.43 6.37
CA GLY A 250 5.48 -15.60 5.32
C GLY A 250 5.94 -15.11 3.94
N LEU A 251 6.95 -14.23 3.87
CA LEU A 251 7.59 -13.82 2.61
C LEU A 251 8.67 -14.79 2.13
N GLY A 252 9.03 -15.79 2.94
CA GLY A 252 10.20 -16.65 2.67
C GLY A 252 11.55 -15.94 2.85
N CYS A 253 11.56 -14.78 3.52
CA CYS A 253 12.77 -14.02 3.83
C CYS A 253 13.19 -14.30 5.29
N VAL A 254 14.49 -14.49 5.52
CA VAL A 254 15.04 -14.55 6.88
C VAL A 254 15.47 -13.14 7.28
N LEU A 255 14.90 -12.62 8.37
CA LEU A 255 15.32 -11.38 9.05
C LEU A 255 16.45 -11.64 10.04
#